data_AF-A0A929VMY1-F1
#
_entry.id   AF-A0A929VMY1-F1
#
_cell.length_a   1.000
_cell.length_b   1.000
_cell.length_c   1.000
_cell.angle_alpha   90.00
_cell.angle_beta   90.00
_cell.angle_gamma   90.00
#
_symmetry.space_group_name_H-M   'P 1'
#
loop_
_entity.id
_entity.type
_entity.pdbx_description
1 polymer ?
#
loop_
_entity_poly.entity_id
_entity_poly.type
_entity_poly.pdbx_seq_one_letter_code
_entity_poly.pdbx_strand_id
1 'polypeptide(L)' 'MEPLWILTLIIVGISVLLLSVGILIKGRFVNTHVSGNKALESCGVHCASTQDAELRTKNPHAVSEHAHTTDRA' A
#
# COMPACT_ATOMS: atom_id res chain seq x y z
N MET A 1 3.54 3.87 -47.49
CA MET A 1 3.56 3.19 -46.18
C MET A 1 3.42 4.21 -45.05
N GLU A 2 2.61 5.27 -45.23
CA GLU A 2 2.81 6.55 -44.51
C GLU A 2 1.73 6.92 -43.46
N PRO A 3 0.41 6.61 -43.63
CA PRO A 3 -0.60 7.13 -42.70
C PRO A 3 -0.91 6.22 -41.49
N LEU A 4 -0.59 4.92 -41.60
CA LEU A 4 -0.97 3.90 -40.61
C LEU A 4 -0.17 4.01 -39.30
N TRP A 5 1.09 4.42 -39.40
CA TRP A 5 1.96 4.68 -38.24
C TRP A 5 1.52 5.92 -37.45
N ILE A 6 1.07 6.96 -38.14
CA ILE A 6 0.58 8.19 -37.50
C ILE A 6 -0.71 7.88 -36.74
N LEU A 7 -1.64 7.15 -37.36
CA LEU A 7 -2.89 6.74 -36.73
C LEU A 7 -2.65 5.89 -35.47
N THR A 8 -1.72 4.93 -35.55
CA THR A 8 -1.39 4.05 -34.42
C THR A 8 -0.71 4.81 -33.28
N LEU A 9 0.21 5.74 -33.57
CA LEU A 9 0.83 6.59 -32.55
C LEU A 9 -0.18 7.49 -31.84
N ILE A 10 -1.15 8.05 -32.56
CA ILE A 10 -2.21 8.87 -31.97
C ILE A 10 -3.10 8.03 -31.03
N ILE A 11 -3.51 6.84 -31.47
CA ILE A 11 -4.37 5.95 -30.66
C ILE A 11 -3.63 5.51 -29.38
N VAL A 12 -2.38 5.08 -29.50
CA VAL A 12 -1.57 4.67 -28.36
C VAL A 12 -1.32 5.86 -27.42
N GLY A 13 -0.98 7.03 -27.94
CA GLY A 13 -0.80 8.25 -27.15
C GLY A 13 -2.06 8.62 -26.35
N ILE A 14 -3.23 8.58 -26.97
CA ILE A 14 -4.52 8.84 -26.31
C ILE A 14 -4.80 7.78 -25.22
N SER A 15 -4.50 6.50 -25.48
CA SER A 15 -4.71 5.43 -24.51
C SER A 15 -3.85 5.60 -23.23
N VAL A 16 -2.59 6.01 -23.38
CA VAL A 16 -1.69 6.26 -22.24
C VAL A 16 -2.13 7.48 -21.45
N LEU A 17 -2.58 8.53 -22.14
CA LEU A 17 -3.14 9.72 -21.51
C LEU A 17 -4.37 9.35 -20.68
N LEU A 18 -5.36 8.66 -21.27
CA LEU A 18 -6.59 8.21 -20.61
C LEU A 18 -6.29 7.33 -19.38
N LEU A 19 -5.34 6.41 -19.49
CA LEU A 19 -4.94 5.54 -18.38
C LEU A 19 -4.30 6.34 -17.22
N SER A 20 -3.57 7.39 -17.54
CA SER A 20 -2.86 8.21 -16.55
C SER A 20 -3.75 9.23 -15.85
N VAL A 21 -4.92 9.57 -16.40
CA VAL A 21 -5.85 10.55 -15.84
C VAL A 21 -6.24 10.20 -14.39
N GLY A 22 -6.51 8.94 -14.08
CA GLY A 22 -6.89 8.52 -12.72
C GLY A 22 -5.80 8.78 -11.67
N ILE A 23 -4.53 8.64 -12.07
CA ILE A 23 -3.37 8.87 -11.20
C ILE A 23 -3.12 10.37 -11.05
N LEU A 24 -3.25 11.14 -12.14
CA LEU A 24 -3.05 12.60 -12.15
C LEU A 24 -4.16 13.36 -11.40
N ILE A 25 -5.43 12.95 -11.54
CA ILE A 25 -6.56 13.59 -10.85
C ILE A 25 -6.52 13.34 -9.34
N LYS A 26 -6.21 12.10 -8.93
CA LYS A 26 -6.18 11.76 -7.51
C LYS A 26 -4.88 12.20 -6.83
N GLY A 27 -3.84 12.50 -7.62
CA GLY A 27 -2.71 13.37 -7.28
C GLY A 27 -1.81 12.93 -6.12
N ARG A 28 -2.19 11.88 -5.40
CA ARG A 28 -1.43 11.29 -4.32
C ARG A 28 -1.40 9.80 -4.52
N PHE A 29 -0.22 9.30 -4.87
CA PHE A 29 0.15 7.97 -4.46
C PHE A 29 -0.06 7.92 -2.94
N VAL A 30 -0.87 6.96 -2.47
CA VAL A 30 -0.93 6.67 -1.04
C VAL A 30 0.51 6.43 -0.58
N ASN A 31 0.91 7.04 0.53
CA ASN A 31 2.25 6.84 1.06
C ASN A 31 2.46 5.32 1.19
N THR A 32 3.36 4.75 0.40
CA THR A 32 3.59 3.29 0.40
C THR A 32 4.32 2.85 1.66
N HIS A 33 4.77 3.81 2.46
CA HIS A 33 5.29 3.60 3.79
C HIS A 33 4.14 3.32 4.77
N VAL A 34 4.13 2.12 5.35
CA VAL A 34 3.13 1.66 6.34
C VAL A 34 2.91 2.70 7.45
N SER A 35 3.96 3.32 7.97
CA SER A 35 3.86 4.29 9.08
C SER A 35 3.31 5.67 8.69
N GLY A 36 3.20 5.98 7.38
CA GLY A 36 2.77 7.30 6.90
C GLY A 36 1.47 7.28 6.10
N ASN A 37 0.83 6.12 5.99
CA ASN A 37 -0.36 5.96 5.18
C ASN A 37 -1.63 6.04 6.03
N LYS A 38 -2.32 7.18 5.95
CA LYS A 38 -3.60 7.39 6.66
C LYS A 38 -4.67 6.34 6.30
N ALA A 39 -4.61 5.77 5.09
CA ALA A 39 -5.53 4.69 4.71
C ALA A 39 -5.25 3.38 5.46
N LEU A 40 -3.98 3.01 5.63
CA LEU A 40 -3.59 1.81 6.41
C LEU A 40 -3.79 2.03 7.91
N GLU A 41 -3.53 3.25 8.40
CA GLU A 41 -3.81 3.66 9.77
C GLU A 41 -5.30 3.52 10.11
N SER A 42 -6.21 3.94 9.21
CA SER A 42 -7.66 3.75 9.40
C SER A 42 -8.11 2.29 9.41
N CYS A 43 -7.30 1.38 8.85
CA CYS A 43 -7.52 -0.06 8.91
C CYS A 43 -6.85 -0.72 10.14
N GLY A 44 -6.15 0.05 10.99
CA GLY A 44 -5.43 -0.44 12.16
C GLY A 44 -4.07 -1.08 11.86
N VAL A 45 -3.59 -0.99 10.62
CA VAL A 45 -2.32 -1.62 10.21
C VAL A 45 -1.16 -0.69 10.55
N HIS A 46 -0.41 -1.03 11.60
CA HIS A 46 0.78 -0.30 12.04
C HIS A 46 2.07 -1.00 11.59
N CYS A 47 3.22 -0.32 11.70
CA CYS A 47 4.50 -1.00 11.48
C CYS A 47 4.73 -2.08 12.55
N ALA A 48 5.47 -3.13 12.19
CA ALA A 48 5.73 -4.25 13.09
C ALA A 48 6.22 -3.79 14.47
N SER A 49 7.15 -2.83 14.53
CA SER A 49 7.65 -2.28 15.80
C SER A 49 6.59 -1.62 16.68
N THR A 50 5.62 -0.92 16.07
CA THR A 50 4.51 -0.31 16.81
C THR A 50 3.50 -1.37 17.25
N GLN A 51 3.23 -2.37 16.40
CA GLN A 51 2.44 -3.55 16.74
C GLN A 51 3.05 -4.32 17.93
N ASP A 52 4.36 -4.53 17.89
CA ASP A 52 5.13 -5.14 18.97
C ASP A 52 5.12 -4.30 20.26
N ALA A 53 4.94 -2.97 20.18
CA ALA A 53 4.86 -2.09 21.34
C ALA A 53 3.44 -2.02 21.93
N GLU A 54 2.40 -2.00 21.11
CA GLU A 54 1.00 -2.08 21.57
C GLU A 54 0.71 -3.45 22.22
N LEU A 55 1.26 -4.55 21.69
CA LEU A 55 1.18 -5.88 22.31
C LEU A 55 1.90 -5.95 23.67
N ARG A 56 2.96 -5.16 23.87
CA ARG A 56 3.66 -5.05 25.17
C ARG A 56 2.89 -4.20 26.18
N THR A 57 1.92 -3.40 25.74
CA THR A 57 1.09 -2.61 26.65
C THR A 57 0.08 -3.54 27.32
N LYS A 58 0.04 -3.52 28.66
CA LYS A 58 -0.78 -4.45 29.44
C LYS A 58 -2.27 -4.30 29.12
N ASN A 59 -2.81 -5.24 28.34
CA ASN A 59 -4.24 -5.35 28.06
C ASN A 59 -4.91 -6.18 29.17
N PRO A 60 -5.93 -5.66 29.89
CA PRO A 60 -6.68 -6.42 30.90
C PRO A 60 -7.43 -7.65 30.32
N HIS A 61 -7.58 -7.71 28.99
CA HIS A 61 -8.17 -8.82 28.26
C HIS A 61 -7.13 -9.61 27.45
N ALA A 62 -5.83 -9.49 27.77
CA ALA A 62 -4.79 -10.28 27.12
C ALA A 62 -5.05 -11.78 27.34
N VAL A 63 -5.29 -12.49 26.24
CA VAL A 63 -5.36 -13.95 26.23
C VAL A 63 -3.94 -14.48 26.37
N SER A 64 -3.72 -15.48 27.24
CA SER A 64 -2.40 -16.12 27.33
C SER A 64 -2.09 -16.80 26.00
N GLU A 65 -1.20 -16.23 25.21
CA GLU A 65 -0.66 -16.94 24.06
C GLU A 65 0.12 -18.16 24.57
N HIS A 66 -0.14 -19.33 23.97
CA HIS A 66 0.75 -20.46 24.18
C HIS A 66 2.10 -20.07 23.59
N ALA A 67 3.10 -19.91 24.45
CA ALA A 67 4.47 -19.65 24.03
C ALA A 67 4.90 -20.76 23.07
N HIS A 68 4.87 -20.48 21.77
CA HIS A 68 5.42 -21.39 20.78
C HIS A 68 6.92 -21.40 21.04
N THR A 69 7.40 -22.51 21.58
CA THR A 69 8.81 -22.76 21.91
C THR A 69 9.59 -22.82 20.61
N THR A 70 9.85 -21.66 20.02
CA THR A 70 10.73 -21.56 18.87
C THR A 70 12.13 -21.29 19.43
N ASP A 71 12.62 -22.31 20.15
CA ASP A 71 14.03 -22.64 20.16
C ASP A 71 14.49 -22.73 18.71
N ARG A 72 15.12 -21.67 18.23
CA ARG A 72 16.08 -21.73 17.12
C ARG A 72 17.14 -20.67 17.32
N ALA A 73 18.16 -21.00 18.11
CA ALA A 73 19.54 -21.21 17.65
C ALA A 73 20.46 -21.34 18.88
#